data_AF-A0AAW3RI70-F1
#
_entry.id   AF-A0AAW3RI70-F1
#
_cell.length_a   1.000
_cell.length_b   1.000
_cell.length_c   1.000
_cell.angle_alpha   90.00
_cell.angle_beta   90.00
_cell.angle_gamma   90.00
#
_symmetry.space_group_name_H-M   'P 1'
#
loop_
_entity.id
_entity.type
_entity.pdbx_description
1 polymer ?
#
loop_
_entity_poly.entity_id
_entity_poly.type
_entity_poly.pdbx_seq_one_letter_code
_entity_poly.pdbx_strand_id
1 'polypeptide(L)'
;MIEAPVIILIGMSNVLGQQFLLPTKQTKTYTISVTIGALVNIACNIPLIWFWGVAGAMCATLISEVCVTGYQLFITRHVLHAQSLFTGIWKYTLAGGLMFTFVFRLNVTMTASYLNLCLQIGVGVLLYLGLILLLQPPVLRNAIKLRNNLH
;
A
#
# COMPACT_ATOMS: atom_id res chain seq x y z
N MET A 1 -10.83 -7.20 -8.49
CA MET A 1 -11.20 -5.95 -7.77
C MET A 1 -11.21 -6.13 -6.25
N ILE A 2 -11.64 -7.29 -5.72
CA ILE A 2 -11.69 -7.55 -4.25
C ILE A 2 -10.29 -7.52 -3.61
N GLU A 3 -9.22 -7.92 -4.30
CA GLU A 3 -7.85 -7.90 -3.74
C GLU A 3 -7.17 -6.52 -3.68
N ALA A 4 -7.69 -5.49 -4.38
CA ALA A 4 -7.03 -4.18 -4.41
C ALA A 4 -6.70 -3.57 -3.03
N PRO A 5 -7.53 -3.73 -1.97
CA PRO A 5 -7.21 -3.24 -0.63
C PRO A 5 -6.05 -3.98 0.03
N VAL A 6 -5.80 -5.25 -0.33
CA VAL A 6 -4.70 -6.07 0.24
C VAL A 6 -3.37 -5.36 0.04
N ILE A 7 -3.17 -4.74 -1.13
CA ILE A 7 -1.92 -4.05 -1.48
C ILE A 7 -1.59 -2.95 -0.46
N ILE A 8 -2.59 -2.19 -0.02
CA ILE A 8 -2.41 -1.12 0.97
C ILE A 8 -2.04 -1.72 2.33
N LEU A 9 -2.71 -2.81 2.73
CA LEU A 9 -2.44 -3.49 3.99
C LEU A 9 -1.04 -4.11 4.02
N ILE A 10 -0.64 -4.84 2.97
CA ILE A 10 0.72 -5.37 2.81
C ILE A 10 1.75 -4.23 2.85
N GLY A 11 1.49 -3.12 2.16
CA GLY A 11 2.36 -1.94 2.18
C GLY A 11 2.57 -1.41 3.60
N MET A 12 1.49 -1.26 4.36
CA MET A 12 1.54 -0.82 5.76
C MET A 12 2.25 -1.84 6.65
N SER A 13 1.97 -3.12 6.50
CA SER A 13 2.60 -4.22 7.24
C SER A 13 4.11 -4.27 6.98
N ASN A 14 4.55 -4.01 5.75
CA ASN A 14 5.97 -3.93 5.41
C ASN A 14 6.66 -2.72 6.04
N VAL A 15 6.02 -1.55 6.03
CA VAL A 15 6.57 -0.33 6.66
C VAL A 15 6.66 -0.51 8.18
N LEU A 16 5.58 -0.92 8.83
CA LEU A 16 5.54 -1.08 10.29
C LEU A 16 6.39 -2.27 10.76
N GLY A 17 6.24 -3.43 10.10
CA GLY A 17 6.97 -4.64 10.44
C GLY A 17 8.44 -4.57 10.05
N GLN A 18 8.72 -4.54 8.75
CA GLN A 18 10.07 -4.71 8.25
C GLN A 18 10.92 -3.45 8.37
N GLN A 19 10.34 -2.26 8.18
CA GLN A 19 11.11 -1.01 8.21
C GLN A 19 11.16 -0.33 9.58
N PHE A 20 10.28 -0.71 10.52
CA PHE A 20 10.23 -0.12 11.85
C PHE A 20 10.48 -1.13 12.98
N LEU A 21 9.68 -2.21 13.09
CA LEU A 21 9.82 -3.18 14.19
C LEU A 21 11.14 -3.97 14.12
N LEU A 22 11.56 -4.42 12.93
CA LEU A 22 12.82 -5.16 12.79
C LEU A 22 14.06 -4.30 13.14
N PRO A 23 14.24 -3.07 12.61
CA PRO A 23 15.41 -2.25 12.94
C PRO A 23 15.42 -1.77 14.40
N THR A 24 14.24 -1.59 15.01
CA THR A 24 14.13 -1.22 16.43
C THR A 24 14.25 -2.42 17.38
N LYS A 25 14.69 -3.59 16.89
CA LYS A 25 14.87 -4.83 17.66
C LYS A 25 13.60 -5.38 18.31
N GLN A 26 12.42 -5.00 17.81
CA GLN A 26 11.12 -5.50 18.26
C GLN A 26 10.67 -6.73 17.47
N THR A 27 11.61 -7.66 17.24
CA THR A 27 11.38 -8.85 16.41
C THR A 27 10.29 -9.76 16.98
N LYS A 28 10.21 -9.90 18.31
CA LYS A 28 9.14 -10.67 18.97
C LYS A 28 7.74 -10.18 18.58
N THR A 29 7.54 -8.87 18.61
CA THR A 29 6.27 -8.24 18.24
C THR A 29 5.91 -8.48 16.77
N TYR A 30 6.90 -8.37 15.88
CA TYR A 30 6.73 -8.69 14.47
C TYR A 30 6.37 -10.18 14.26
N THR A 31 7.10 -11.10 14.89
CA THR A 31 6.82 -12.53 14.77
C THR A 31 5.44 -12.90 15.29
N ILE A 32 5.00 -12.31 16.42
CA ILE A 32 3.65 -12.52 16.96
C ILE A 32 2.60 -12.05 15.94
N SER A 33 2.78 -10.86 15.37
CA SER A 33 1.87 -10.33 14.34
C SER A 33 1.71 -11.27 13.14
N VAL A 34 2.83 -11.71 12.55
CA VAL A 34 2.83 -12.60 11.38
C VAL A 34 2.26 -13.98 11.74
N THR A 35 2.53 -14.47 12.95
CA THR A 35 1.97 -15.74 13.44
C THR A 35 0.45 -15.65 13.58
N ILE A 36 -0.07 -14.56 14.14
CA ILE A 36 -1.52 -14.32 14.22
C ILE A 36 -2.13 -14.31 12.82
N GLY A 37 -1.51 -13.59 11.87
CA GLY A 37 -1.94 -13.59 10.48
C GLY A 37 -2.00 -14.99 9.87
N ALA A 38 -0.94 -15.76 10.01
CA ALA A 38 -0.87 -17.13 9.49
C ALA A 38 -1.97 -18.03 10.09
N LEU A 39 -2.21 -17.94 11.40
CA LEU A 39 -3.27 -18.70 12.07
C LEU A 39 -4.66 -18.29 11.57
N VAL A 40 -4.94 -16.99 11.48
CA VAL A 40 -6.20 -16.45 10.95
C VAL A 40 -6.39 -16.86 9.50
N ASN A 41 -5.33 -16.79 8.68
CA ASN A 41 -5.38 -17.22 7.30
C ASN A 41 -5.80 -18.70 7.23
N ILE A 42 -5.09 -19.62 7.88
CA ILE A 42 -5.45 -21.05 7.85
C ILE A 42 -6.87 -21.29 8.36
N ALA A 43 -7.25 -20.68 9.50
CA ALA A 43 -8.55 -20.86 10.11
C ALA A 43 -9.71 -20.34 9.24
N CYS A 44 -9.54 -19.20 8.57
CA CYS A 44 -10.56 -18.65 7.67
C CYS A 44 -10.53 -19.30 6.28
N ASN A 45 -9.35 -19.65 5.76
CA ASN A 45 -9.18 -20.09 4.38
C ASN A 45 -9.85 -21.44 4.13
N ILE A 46 -9.78 -22.38 5.08
CA ILE A 46 -10.42 -23.71 4.97
C ILE A 46 -11.95 -23.61 4.72
N PRO A 47 -12.76 -22.96 5.60
CA PRO A 47 -14.20 -22.84 5.36
C PRO A 47 -14.50 -21.93 4.16
N LEU A 48 -13.78 -20.82 4.00
CA LEU A 48 -14.08 -19.87 2.92
C LEU A 48 -13.80 -20.45 1.53
N ILE A 49 -12.75 -21.27 1.36
CA ILE A 49 -12.53 -21.99 0.10
C ILE A 49 -13.66 -22.98 -0.17
N TRP A 50 -14.12 -23.70 0.85
CA TRP A 50 -15.18 -24.70 0.65
C TRP A 50 -16.49 -24.07 0.19
N PHE A 51 -16.85 -22.89 0.70
CA PHE A 51 -18.08 -22.18 0.31
C PHE A 51 -17.92 -21.30 -0.94
N TRP A 52 -16.79 -20.59 -1.08
CA TRP A 52 -16.61 -19.50 -2.05
C TRP A 52 -15.41 -19.68 -2.99
N GLY A 53 -14.70 -20.81 -2.92
CA GLY A 53 -13.56 -21.12 -3.78
C GLY A 53 -12.49 -20.03 -3.76
N VAL A 54 -12.16 -19.52 -4.95
CA VAL A 54 -11.13 -18.46 -5.14
C VAL A 54 -11.52 -17.16 -4.44
N ALA A 55 -12.80 -16.77 -4.47
CA ALA A 55 -13.27 -15.57 -3.75
C ALA A 55 -13.10 -15.73 -2.24
N GLY A 56 -13.31 -16.94 -1.72
CA GLY A 56 -13.06 -17.28 -0.34
C GLY A 56 -11.59 -17.12 0.07
N ALA A 57 -10.67 -17.63 -0.76
CA ALA A 57 -9.23 -17.48 -0.50
C ALA A 57 -8.77 -16.02 -0.48
N MET A 58 -9.28 -15.19 -1.39
CA MET A 58 -9.00 -13.74 -1.41
C MET A 58 -9.53 -13.05 -0.14
N CYS A 59 -10.75 -13.38 0.29
CA CYS A 59 -11.34 -12.85 1.52
C CYS A 59 -10.56 -13.29 2.78
N ALA A 60 -10.13 -14.55 2.86
CA ALA A 60 -9.32 -15.04 3.98
C ALA A 60 -7.97 -14.30 4.05
N THR A 61 -7.34 -14.04 2.90
CA THR A 61 -6.09 -13.27 2.80
C THR A 61 -6.28 -11.83 3.25
N LEU A 62 -7.36 -11.17 2.82
CA LEU A 62 -7.74 -9.83 3.28
C LEU A 62 -7.88 -9.78 4.81
N ILE A 63 -8.63 -10.72 5.40
CA ILE A 63 -8.87 -10.77 6.85
C ILE A 63 -7.55 -10.97 7.60
N SER A 64 -6.72 -11.92 7.15
CA SER A 64 -5.39 -12.14 7.70
C SER A 64 -4.54 -10.87 7.68
N GLU A 65 -4.49 -10.18 6.55
CA GLU A 65 -3.67 -8.97 6.40
C GLU A 65 -4.19 -7.80 7.25
N VAL A 66 -5.51 -7.69 7.41
CA VAL A 66 -6.12 -6.73 8.36
C VAL A 66 -5.70 -7.06 9.79
N CYS A 67 -5.70 -8.33 10.19
CA CYS A 67 -5.25 -8.74 11.53
C CYS A 67 -3.77 -8.43 11.77
N VAL A 68 -2.90 -8.74 10.82
CA VAL A 68 -1.46 -8.45 10.88
C VAL A 68 -1.23 -6.95 10.99
N THR A 69 -1.75 -6.18 10.03
CA THR A 69 -1.57 -4.73 9.96
C THR A 69 -2.19 -4.03 11.17
N GLY A 70 -3.37 -4.46 11.61
CA GLY A 70 -4.04 -3.94 12.79
C GLY A 70 -3.24 -4.16 14.07
N TYR A 71 -2.66 -5.35 14.25
CA TYR A 71 -1.79 -5.64 15.39
C TYR A 71 -0.52 -4.77 15.37
N GLN A 72 0.15 -4.67 14.23
CA GLN A 72 1.36 -3.83 14.10
C GLN A 72 1.05 -2.36 14.30
N LEU A 73 -0.09 -1.86 13.81
CA LEU A 73 -0.50 -0.48 14.02
C LEU A 73 -0.82 -0.22 15.50
N PHE A 74 -1.52 -1.16 16.16
CA PHE A 74 -1.87 -1.04 17.57
C PHE A 74 -0.64 -0.94 18.48
N ILE A 75 0.36 -1.79 18.27
CA ILE A 75 1.56 -1.80 19.12
C ILE A 75 2.48 -0.61 18.83
N THR A 76 2.58 -0.19 17.57
CA THR A 76 3.43 0.94 17.18
C THR A 76 2.80 2.29 17.47
N ARG A 77 1.50 2.38 17.77
CA ARG A 77 0.78 3.65 18.05
C ARG A 77 1.41 4.50 19.17
N HIS A 78 2.11 3.87 20.10
CA HIS A 78 2.75 4.54 21.23
C HIS A 78 4.11 5.14 20.88
N VAL A 79 4.74 4.68 19.80
CA VAL A 79 6.07 5.11 19.36
C VAL A 79 6.00 5.95 18.08
N LEU A 80 5.08 5.60 17.18
CA LEU A 80 4.80 6.34 15.97
C LEU A 80 3.65 7.32 16.21
N HIS A 81 3.94 8.61 16.09
CA HIS A 81 2.89 9.61 15.91
C HIS A 81 2.23 9.36 14.54
N ALA A 82 1.24 8.49 14.50
CA ALA A 82 0.53 8.08 13.27
C ALA A 82 0.05 9.29 12.46
N GLN A 83 -0.31 10.39 13.13
CA GLN A 83 -0.71 11.64 12.49
C GLN A 83 0.37 12.23 11.57
N SER A 84 1.65 12.10 11.92
CA SER A 84 2.77 12.55 11.09
C SER A 84 2.94 11.68 9.83
N LEU A 85 2.71 10.37 9.94
CA LEU A 85 2.81 9.44 8.81
C LEU A 85 1.71 9.66 7.76
N PHE A 86 0.52 10.06 8.18
CA PHE A 86 -0.59 10.40 7.27
C PHE A 86 -0.54 11.85 6.78
N THR A 87 0.44 12.64 7.21
CA THR A 87 0.57 14.05 6.80
C THR A 87 0.96 14.11 5.33
N GLY A 88 0.04 14.59 4.49
CA GLY A 88 0.23 14.72 3.05
C GLY A 88 -0.29 13.56 2.21
N ILE A 89 -0.96 12.57 2.81
CA ILE A 89 -1.59 11.45 2.07
C ILE A 89 -2.54 11.97 0.99
N TRP A 90 -3.28 13.06 1.27
CA TRP A 90 -4.21 13.68 0.34
C TRP A 90 -3.58 14.11 -0.99
N LYS A 91 -2.30 14.53 -0.98
CA LYS A 91 -1.59 14.93 -2.20
C LYS A 91 -1.31 13.71 -3.08
N TYR A 92 -0.92 12.59 -2.47
CA TYR A 92 -0.69 11.34 -3.17
C TYR A 92 -2.00 10.73 -3.69
N THR A 93 -3.07 10.77 -2.87
CA THR A 93 -4.41 10.33 -3.29
C THR A 93 -4.94 11.16 -4.45
N LEU A 94 -4.76 12.48 -4.42
CA LEU A 94 -5.17 13.36 -5.51
C LEU A 94 -4.39 13.06 -6.80
N ALA A 95 -3.07 12.92 -6.72
CA ALA A 95 -2.23 12.55 -7.86
C ALA A 95 -2.63 11.19 -8.47
N GLY A 96 -2.88 10.19 -7.61
CA GLY A 96 -3.37 8.88 -8.03
C GLY A 96 -4.75 8.92 -8.68
N GLY A 97 -5.69 9.69 -8.12
CA GLY A 97 -7.03 9.84 -8.68
C GLY A 97 -7.04 10.51 -10.06
N LEU A 98 -6.19 11.54 -10.26
CA LEU A 98 -6.02 12.20 -11.55
C LEU A 98 -5.37 11.26 -12.58
N MET A 99 -4.31 10.54 -12.20
CA MET A 99 -3.69 9.50 -13.04
C MET A 99 -4.72 8.44 -13.46
N PHE A 100 -5.48 7.91 -12.50
CA PHE A 100 -6.49 6.88 -12.76
C PHE A 100 -7.53 7.36 -13.76
N THR A 101 -8.05 8.58 -13.57
CA THR A 101 -9.04 9.17 -14.49
C THR A 101 -8.50 9.24 -15.92
N PHE A 102 -7.25 9.66 -16.09
CA PHE A 102 -6.63 9.82 -17.41
C PHE A 102 -6.35 8.46 -18.09
N VAL A 103 -5.76 7.52 -17.36
CA VAL A 103 -5.45 6.17 -17.87
C VAL A 103 -6.75 5.40 -18.17
N PHE A 104 -7.78 5.54 -17.34
CA PHE A 104 -9.08 4.91 -17.58
C PHE A 104 -9.73 5.43 -18.87
N ARG A 105 -9.66 6.73 -19.14
CA ARG A 105 -10.14 7.32 -20.41
C ARG A 105 -9.39 6.76 -21.61
N LEU A 106 -8.07 6.62 -21.53
CA LEU A 106 -7.28 5.98 -22.57
C LEU A 106 -7.66 4.51 -22.76
N ASN A 107 -7.91 3.78 -21.67
CA ASN A 107 -8.29 2.38 -21.70
C ASN A 107 -9.63 2.13 -22.41
N VAL A 108 -10.63 2.99 -22.16
CA VAL A 108 -11.96 2.88 -22.82
C VAL A 108 -11.91 3.25 -24.31
N THR A 109 -10.96 4.10 -24.72
CA THR A 109 -10.88 4.61 -26.10
C THR A 109 -9.98 3.75 -26.99
N MET A 110 -8.97 3.08 -26.43
CA MET A 110 -8.01 2.28 -27.17
C MET A 110 -8.42 0.81 -27.24
N THR A 111 -8.08 0.13 -28.33
CA THR A 111 -8.27 -1.32 -28.45
C THR A 111 -7.31 -2.09 -27.55
N ALA A 112 -7.74 -3.27 -27.07
CA ALA A 112 -6.91 -4.13 -26.24
C ALA A 112 -5.74 -4.71 -27.07
N SER A 113 -4.55 -4.15 -26.88
CA SER A 113 -3.30 -4.58 -27.51
C SER A 113 -2.13 -4.39 -26.54
N TYR A 114 -1.12 -5.25 -26.61
CA TYR A 114 0.08 -5.17 -25.77
C TYR A 114 0.81 -3.82 -25.93
N LEU A 115 0.81 -3.24 -27.13
CA LEU A 115 1.38 -1.92 -27.37
C LEU A 115 0.61 -0.81 -26.65
N ASN A 116 -0.72 -0.85 -26.72
CA ASN A 116 -1.58 0.13 -26.05
C ASN A 116 -1.47 0.01 -24.52
N LEU A 117 -1.28 -1.22 -24.01
CA LEU A 117 -1.00 -1.44 -22.60
C LEU A 117 0.33 -0.81 -22.16
N CYS A 118 1.41 -1.03 -22.91
CA CYS A 118 2.71 -0.40 -22.64
C CYS A 118 2.62 1.13 -22.67
N LEU A 119 1.88 1.69 -23.64
CA LEU A 119 1.62 3.13 -23.73
C LEU A 119 0.85 3.65 -22.51
N GLN A 120 -0.20 2.95 -22.08
CA GLN A 120 -0.98 3.32 -20.90
C GLN A 120 -0.13 3.32 -19.62
N ILE A 121 0.76 2.32 -19.46
CA ILE A 121 1.70 2.27 -18.33
C ILE A 121 2.66 3.47 -18.39
N GLY A 122 3.28 3.73 -19.55
CA GLY A 122 4.22 4.84 -19.71
C GLY A 122 3.58 6.21 -19.43
N VAL A 123 2.40 6.46 -19.99
CA VAL A 123 1.63 7.69 -19.75
C VAL A 123 1.24 7.81 -18.27
N GLY A 124 0.79 6.72 -17.66
CA GLY A 124 0.44 6.69 -16.24
C GLY A 124 1.61 7.07 -15.33
N VAL A 125 2.79 6.50 -15.59
CA VAL A 125 4.02 6.81 -14.84
C VAL A 125 4.40 8.29 -15.01
N LEU A 126 4.41 8.80 -16.24
CA LEU A 126 4.76 10.19 -16.51
C LEU A 126 3.79 11.19 -15.84
N LEU A 127 2.49 10.92 -15.91
CA LEU A 127 1.47 11.75 -15.26
C LEU A 127 1.63 11.73 -13.74
N TYR A 128 1.79 10.55 -13.15
CA TYR A 128 1.93 10.44 -11.70
C TYR A 128 3.18 11.17 -11.18
N LEU A 129 4.34 10.97 -11.83
CA LEU A 129 5.58 11.65 -11.48
C LEU A 129 5.46 13.17 -11.68
N GLY A 130 4.90 13.61 -12.81
CA GLY A 130 4.67 15.04 -13.08
C GLY A 130 3.78 15.70 -12.03
N LEU A 131 2.69 15.03 -11.64
CA LEU A 131 1.79 15.50 -10.59
C LEU A 131 2.47 15.55 -9.22
N ILE A 132 3.28 14.55 -8.86
CA ILE A 132 4.05 14.58 -7.60
C ILE A 132 5.03 15.75 -7.57
N LEU A 133 5.73 16.01 -8.67
CA LEU A 133 6.67 17.13 -8.76
C LEU A 133 5.95 18.48 -8.63
N LEU A 134 4.74 18.60 -9.18
CA LEU A 134 3.92 19.81 -9.11
C LEU A 134 3.29 20.01 -7.73
N LEU A 135 2.73 18.96 -7.12
CA LEU A 135 2.07 19.04 -5.81
C LEU A 135 3.06 19.20 -4.65
N GLN A 136 4.35 18.93 -4.90
CA GLN A 136 5.46 18.99 -3.93
C GLN A 136 5.05 18.44 -2.56
N PRO A 137 4.85 17.12 -2.45
CA PRO A 137 4.48 16.53 -1.19
C PRO A 137 5.60 16.73 -0.16
N PRO A 138 5.27 16.65 1.15
CA PRO A 138 6.23 16.92 2.23
C PRO A 138 7.55 16.15 2.08
N VAL A 139 7.49 14.91 1.59
CA VAL A 139 8.67 14.08 1.32
C VAL A 139 9.59 14.72 0.27
N LEU A 140 9.06 15.21 -0.85
CA LEU A 140 9.86 15.87 -1.89
C LEU A 140 10.46 17.18 -1.35
N ARG A 141 9.68 17.95 -0.58
CA ARG A 141 10.16 19.19 0.04
C ARG A 141 11.26 18.92 1.07
N ASN A 142 11.15 17.86 1.85
CA ASN A 142 12.15 17.45 2.83
C ASN A 142 13.43 16.96 2.14
N ALA A 143 13.32 16.18 1.06
CA ALA A 143 14.45 15.74 0.26
C ALA A 143 15.23 16.92 -0.36
N ILE A 144 14.52 17.91 -0.91
CA ILE A 144 15.15 19.13 -1.47
C ILE A 144 15.84 19.94 -0.36
N LYS A 145 15.21 20.07 0.82
CA LYS A 145 15.83 20.73 1.98
C LYS A 145 17.08 20.01 2.45
N LEU A 146 17.08 18.68 2.51
CA LEU A 146 18.24 17.90 2.95
C LEU A 146 19.42 18.11 1.99
N ARG A 147 19.16 18.07 0.68
CA ARG A 147 20.17 18.36 -0.37
C ARG A 147 20.77 19.76 -0.20
N ASN A 148 19.94 20.76 0.09
CA ASN A 148 20.39 22.14 0.24
C ASN A 148 21.09 22.42 1.59
N ASN A 149 20.98 21.53 2.59
CA ASN A 149 21.72 21.66 3.86
C ASN A 149 23.06 20.87 3.85
N LEU A 150 23.29 20.07 2.81
CA LEU A 150 24.55 19.32 2.59
C LEU A 150 25.58 20.12 1.77
N HIS A 151 25.17 21.26 1.22
CA HIS A 151 26.01 22.25 0.53
C HIS A 151 26.03 23.54 1.33
#